data_AF-A9IYC8-F1
#
_entry.id   AF-A9IYC8-F1
#
_cell.length_a   1.000
_cell.length_b   1.000
_cell.length_c   1.000
_cell.angle_alpha   90.00
_cell.angle_beta   90.00
_cell.angle_gamma   90.00
#
_symmetry.space_group_name_H-M   'P 1'
#
loop_
_entity.id
_entity.type
_entity.pdbx_description
1 polymer ?
#
loop_
_entity_poly.entity_id
_entity_poly.type
_entity_poly.pdbx_seq_one_letter_code
_entity_poly.pdbx_strand_id
1 'polypeptide(L)' 'MALMNALSTKGLSQYPRAGKVCDSAGLLLHKGKNGGAQWIYRYILHKHRREMGLGALRDVS' A
#
# COMPACT_ATOMS: atom_id res chain seq x y z
N MET A 1 -2.88 -18.77 9.67
CA MET A 1 -3.13 -17.32 9.87
C MET A 1 -2.26 -16.57 8.89
N ALA A 2 -2.85 -15.73 8.03
CA ALA A 2 -2.05 -14.83 7.18
C ALA A 2 -1.49 -13.70 8.06
N LEU A 3 -0.20 -13.41 7.93
CA LEU A 3 0.42 -12.26 8.60
C LEU A 3 -0.28 -10.98 8.10
N MET A 4 -0.84 -10.23 9.05
CA MET A 4 -1.37 -8.89 8.81
C MET A 4 -0.18 -7.94 8.94
N ASN A 5 0.08 -7.11 7.93
CA ASN A 5 1.24 -6.18 7.83
C ASN A 5 2.56 -6.89 7.49
N ALA A 6 2.65 -7.44 6.27
CA ALA A 6 3.88 -8.09 5.79
C ALA A 6 5.03 -7.09 5.58
N LEU A 7 4.73 -5.80 5.42
CA LEU A 7 5.71 -4.73 5.41
C LEU A 7 5.97 -4.33 6.86
N SER A 8 7.08 -4.81 7.39
CA SER A 8 7.65 -4.24 8.61
C SER A 8 7.82 -2.73 8.43
N THR A 9 7.42 -1.93 9.42
CA THR A 9 7.48 -0.45 9.41
C THR A 9 8.84 0.13 9.02
N LYS A 10 9.92 -0.63 9.25
CA LYS A 10 11.30 -0.28 8.88
C LYS A 10 11.58 -0.34 7.36
N GLY A 11 10.83 -1.13 6.60
CA GLY A 11 11.08 -1.37 5.17
C GLY A 11 10.40 -0.38 4.22
N LEU A 12 9.29 0.25 4.61
CA LEU A 12 8.44 1.09 3.75
C LEU A 12 9.20 2.30 3.15
N SER A 13 10.04 2.95 3.95
CA SER A 13 10.89 4.06 3.51
C SER A 13 12.01 3.60 2.57
N GLN A 14 12.59 2.42 2.84
CA GLN A 14 13.77 1.89 2.17
C GLN A 14 13.49 1.32 0.78
N TYR A 15 12.24 1.04 0.38
CA TYR A 15 11.94 0.54 -0.97
C TYR A 15 12.42 1.54 -2.03
N PRO A 16 13.48 1.24 -2.80
CA PRO A 16 14.14 2.23 -3.64
C PRO A 16 13.46 2.42 -5.00
N ARG A 17 12.50 1.55 -5.35
CA ARG A 17 11.85 1.54 -6.67
C ARG A 17 10.42 2.09 -6.58
N ALA A 18 10.12 3.08 -7.42
CA ALA A 18 8.75 3.57 -7.60
C ALA A 18 7.82 2.43 -8.06
N GLY A 19 6.60 2.37 -7.53
CA GLY A 19 5.66 1.28 -7.81
C GLY A 19 4.69 1.00 -6.66
N LYS A 20 3.90 -0.08 -6.80
CA LYS A 20 2.96 -0.55 -5.79
C LYS A 20 3.52 -1.79 -5.10
N VAL A 21 3.58 -1.77 -3.77
CA VAL A 21 4.03 -2.87 -2.93
C VAL A 21 2.86 -3.35 -2.08
N CYS A 22 2.59 -4.66 -2.05
CA CYS A 22 1.49 -5.22 -1.26
C CYS A 22 1.91 -5.41 0.21
N ASP A 23 1.08 -4.95 1.15
CA ASP A 23 1.26 -5.07 2.60
C ASP A 23 0.42 -6.19 3.25
N SER A 24 -0.26 -6.99 2.41
CA SER A 24 -1.24 -8.05 2.76
C SER A 24 -2.68 -7.56 2.80
N ALA A 25 -3.63 -8.50 2.81
CA ALA A 25 -5.08 -8.25 2.87
C ALA A 25 -5.64 -7.26 1.82
N GLY A 26 -4.95 -7.07 0.69
CA GLY A 26 -5.32 -6.09 -0.32
C GLY A 26 -4.90 -4.66 0.00
N LEU A 27 -4.11 -4.42 1.04
CA LEU A 27 -3.45 -3.13 1.28
C LEU A 27 -2.18 -3.02 0.42
N LEU A 28 -2.01 -1.88 -0.24
CA LEU A 28 -0.87 -1.58 -1.09
C LEU A 28 -0.29 -0.22 -0.72
N LEU A 29 1.04 -0.11 -0.65
CA LEU A 29 1.75 1.17 -0.65
C LEU A 29 2.12 1.53 -2.08
N HIS A 30 1.67 2.68 -2.56
CA HIS A 30 2.08 3.26 -3.83
C HIS A 30 3.14 4.34 -3.60
N LYS A 31 4.38 4.08 -4.04
CA LYS A 31 5.49 5.04 -3.99
C LYS A 31 5.68 5.69 -5.35
N GLY A 32 5.53 7.01 -5.39
CA GLY A 32 5.75 7.84 -6.57
C GLY A 32 7.24 8.07 -6.87
N LYS A 33 7.55 8.43 -8.12
CA LYS A 33 8.92 8.72 -8.57
C LYS A 33 9.56 9.91 -7.83
N ASN A 34 8.74 10.84 -7.35
CA ASN A 34 9.18 12.06 -6.65
C ASN A 34 9.28 11.86 -5.12
N GLY A 35 9.26 10.63 -4.63
CA GLY A 35 9.40 10.32 -3.20
C GLY A 35 8.10 10.39 -2.37
N GLY A 36 7.00 10.86 -2.94
CA GLY A 36 5.67 10.78 -2.30
C GLY A 36 5.17 9.33 -2.20
N ALA A 37 4.34 9.04 -1.19
CA ALA A 37 3.74 7.72 -1.00
C ALA A 37 2.30 7.80 -0.49
N GLN A 38 1.45 6.89 -0.96
CA GLN A 38 0.02 6.81 -0.63
C GLN A 38 -0.41 5.36 -0.39
N TRP A 39 -1.29 5.15 0.57
CA TRP A 39 -1.95 3.88 0.81
C TRP A 39 -3.13 3.67 -0.15
N ILE A 40 -3.23 2.46 -0.67
CA ILE A 40 -4.31 2.02 -1.56
C ILE A 40 -4.88 0.74 -1.01
N TYR A 41 -6.21 0.69 -0.85
CA TYR A 41 -6.92 -0.55 -0.58
C TYR A 41 -7.50 -1.11 -1.89
N ARG A 42 -7.09 -2.32 -2.24
CA ARG A 42 -7.61 -3.10 -3.36
C ARG A 42 -8.63 -4.11 -2.86
N TYR A 43 -9.81 -4.08 -3.45
CA TYR A 43 -10.92 -4.97 -3.12
C TYR A 43 -11.67 -5.41 -4.37
N ILE A 44 -12.52 -6.42 -4.22
CA ILE A 44 -13.43 -6.90 -5.25
C ILE A 44 -14.84 -6.50 -4.85
N LEU A 45 -15.54 -5.78 -5.72
CA LEU A 45 -16.94 -5.45 -5.55
C LEU A 45 -17.68 -5.85 -6.83
N HIS A 46 -18.72 -6.68 -6.69
CA HIS A 46 -19.47 -7.22 -7.82
C HIS A 46 -18.59 -7.85 -8.90
N LYS A 47 -17.62 -8.69 -8.52
CA LYS A 47 -16.63 -9.33 -9.42
C LYS A 47 -15.66 -8.37 -10.12
N HIS A 48 -15.76 -7.06 -9.88
CA HIS A 48 -14.84 -6.07 -10.43
C HIS A 48 -13.77 -5.69 -9.41
N ARG A 49 -12.52 -5.65 -9.86
CA ARG A 49 -11.40 -5.18 -9.04
C ARG A 49 -11.43 -3.65 -8.97
N ARG A 50 -11.34 -3.12 -7.75
CA ARG A 50 -11.35 -1.68 -7.47
C ARG A 50 -10.18 -1.33 -6.55
N GLU A 51 -9.78 -0.07 -6.61
CA GLU A 51 -8.73 0.51 -5.76
C GLU A 51 -9.27 1.80 -5.13
N MET A 52 -9.03 1.99 -3.84
CA MET A 52 -9.42 3.16 -3.06
C MET A 52 -8.18 3.77 -2.42
N GLY A 53 -7.94 5.06 -2.64
CA GLY A 53 -6.89 5.79 -1.93
C GLY A 53 -7.31 6.02 -0.48
N LEU A 54 -6.44 5.66 0.47
CA LEU A 54 -6.70 5.81 1.91
C LEU A 54 -6.04 7.06 2.51
N GLY A 55 -5.01 7.60 1.85
CA GLY A 55 -4.29 8.79 2.34
C GLY A 55 -2.80 8.70 2.11
N ALA A 56 -2.08 9.79 2.39
CA ALA A 56 -0.63 9.78 2.32
C ALA A 56 -0.04 8.87 3.41
N LEU A 57 1.15 8.32 3.15
CA LEU A 57 1.84 7.44 4.10
C LEU A 57 2.00 8.05 5.51
N ARG A 58 2.07 9.38 5.61
CA ARG A 58 2.26 10.12 6.87
C ARG A 58 0.97 10.36 7.66
N ASP A 59 -0.19 10.27 7.01
CA ASP A 59 -1.47 10.68 7.59
C ASP A 59 -2.28 9.48 8.12
N VAL A 60 -1.82 8.26 7.85
CA VAL A 60 -2.50 7.00 8.19
C VAL A 60 -1.53 6.12 8.98
N SER A 61 -1.88 5.80 10.24
CA SER A 61 -1.09 5.00 11.20
C SER A 61 -1.69 3.64 11.48
#